data_AF-A0A7W7PLK9-F1
#
_entry.id   AF-A0A7W7PLK9-F1
#
_cell.length_a   1.000
_cell.length_b   1.000
_cell.length_c   1.000
_cell.angle_alpha   90.00
_cell.angle_beta   90.00
_cell.angle_gamma   90.00
#
_symmetry.space_group_name_H-M   'P 1'
#
loop_
_entity.id
_entity.type
_entity.pdbx_description
1 polymer ?
#
loop_
_entity_poly.entity_id
_entity_poly.type
_entity_poly.pdbx_seq_one_letter_code
_entity_poly.pdbx_strand_id
1 'polypeptide(L)'
;MGTVSSLSPFRVLVAGSEEWSRSAGRASYENQHLVYGELDRVLAGLAPGREMVVVHGGRGPAMWAHYWVCGKRVQGVQVSQDIHLRDGALERMVAAGADVCLVFTRDGGGRTAELAKAAGIPLSFVV
;
A
#
# COMPACT_ATOMS: atom_id res chain seq x y z
N MET A 1 -0.94 -22.78 -29.10
CA MET A 1 -0.23 -22.00 -28.07
C MET A 1 -1.09 -20.80 -27.75
N GLY A 2 -1.75 -20.80 -26.58
CA GLY A 2 -2.61 -19.70 -26.18
C GLY A 2 -1.78 -18.49 -25.77
N THR A 3 -2.09 -17.32 -26.31
CA THR A 3 -1.55 -16.04 -25.85
C THR A 3 -1.84 -15.88 -24.37
N VAL A 4 -0.81 -15.95 -23.53
CA VAL A 4 -0.87 -15.42 -22.17
C VAL A 4 -1.06 -13.92 -22.34
N SER A 5 -2.31 -13.44 -22.35
CA SER A 5 -2.55 -12.03 -22.06
C SER A 5 -2.07 -11.84 -20.64
N SER A 6 -0.88 -11.26 -20.47
CA SER A 6 -0.43 -10.84 -19.15
C SER A 6 -1.44 -9.80 -18.68
N LEU A 7 -2.37 -10.21 -17.81
CA LEU A 7 -3.24 -9.27 -17.13
C LEU A 7 -2.33 -8.23 -16.49
N SER A 8 -2.61 -6.94 -16.70
CA SER A 8 -1.85 -5.90 -16.02
C SER A 8 -1.87 -6.17 -14.51
N PRO A 9 -0.72 -6.05 -13.82
CA PRO A 9 -0.64 -6.36 -12.40
C PRO A 9 -1.63 -5.50 -11.62
N PHE A 10 -2.23 -6.11 -10.60
CA PHE A 10 -3.11 -5.41 -9.66
C PHE A 10 -2.25 -4.58 -8.71
N ARG A 11 -2.36 -3.25 -8.81
CA ARG A 11 -1.53 -2.30 -8.05
C ARG A 11 -2.24 -1.87 -6.78
N VAL A 12 -1.60 -2.12 -5.64
CA VAL A 12 -2.08 -1.74 -4.31
C VAL A 12 -1.23 -0.62 -3.77
N LEU A 13 -1.84 0.55 -3.59
CA LEU A 13 -1.21 1.68 -2.93
C LEU A 13 -1.37 1.54 -1.41
N VAL A 14 -0.26 1.49 -0.66
CA VAL A 14 -0.31 1.50 0.81
C VAL A 14 0.03 2.88 1.34
N ALA A 15 -0.90 3.41 2.12
CA ALA A 15 -0.89 4.75 2.68
C ALA A 15 -1.19 4.73 4.17
N GLY A 16 -0.64 5.69 4.91
CA GLY A 16 -1.07 5.92 6.29
C GLY A 16 -0.24 6.95 7.03
N SER A 17 -0.70 7.31 8.22
CA SER A 17 -0.05 8.32 9.07
C SER A 17 1.27 7.80 9.64
N GLU A 18 2.27 8.67 9.81
CA GLU A 18 3.51 8.33 10.53
C GLU A 18 3.25 7.93 11.98
N GLU A 19 2.13 8.36 12.57
CA GLU A 19 1.76 8.04 13.96
C GLU A 19 1.52 6.54 14.15
N TRP A 20 1.18 5.81 13.09
CA TRP A 20 1.12 4.34 13.10
C TRP A 20 2.49 3.67 13.33
N SER A 21 3.59 4.32 12.95
CA SER A 21 4.96 3.85 13.23
C SER A 21 5.51 4.29 14.58
N ARG A 22 4.90 5.29 15.24
CA ARG A 22 5.40 5.83 16.52
C ARG A 22 5.03 4.97 17.73
N SER A 23 4.17 3.98 17.54
CA SER A 23 3.79 3.02 18.57
C SER A 23 4.90 1.98 18.75
N ALA A 24 5.64 2.00 19.87
CA ALA A 24 6.60 0.95 20.22
C ALA A 24 5.91 -0.21 20.97
N GLY A 25 6.49 -1.41 20.91
CA GLY A 25 6.00 -2.59 21.65
C GLY A 25 4.73 -3.20 21.05
N ARG A 26 3.76 -3.58 21.88
CA ARG A 26 2.56 -4.34 21.48
C ARG A 26 1.76 -3.66 20.36
N ALA A 27 1.61 -2.34 20.41
CA ALA A 27 0.89 -1.58 19.38
C ALA A 27 1.61 -1.58 18.01
N SER A 28 2.93 -1.81 17.97
CA SER A 28 3.67 -2.01 16.71
C SER A 28 3.27 -3.32 16.02
N TYR A 29 3.10 -4.39 16.81
CA TYR A 29 2.72 -5.71 16.28
C TYR A 29 1.26 -5.75 15.84
N GLU A 30 0.36 -5.09 16.56
CA GLU A 30 -1.04 -4.95 16.15
C GLU A 30 -1.15 -4.19 14.82
N ASN A 31 -0.40 -3.09 14.66
CA ASN A 31 -0.36 -2.35 13.39
C ASN A 31 0.25 -3.18 12.24
N GLN A 32 1.27 -3.99 12.52
CA GLN A 32 1.83 -4.92 11.53
C GLN A 32 0.78 -5.95 11.08
N HIS A 33 0.05 -6.57 12.01
CA HIS A 33 -0.97 -7.56 11.69
C HIS A 33 -2.10 -7.00 10.83
N LEU A 34 -2.52 -5.75 11.07
CA LEU A 34 -3.52 -5.09 10.23
C LEU A 34 -3.02 -4.90 8.79
N VAL A 35 -1.79 -4.43 8.61
CA VAL A 35 -1.20 -4.26 7.26
C VAL A 35 -1.10 -5.59 6.54
N TYR A 36 -0.64 -6.63 7.24
CA TYR A 36 -0.46 -7.97 6.66
C TYR A 36 -1.80 -8.59 6.29
N GLY A 37 -2.79 -8.51 7.18
CA GLY A 37 -4.12 -9.08 6.97
C GLY A 37 -4.83 -8.46 5.78
N GLU A 38 -4.74 -7.15 5.59
CA GLU A 38 -5.37 -6.48 4.45
C GLU A 38 -4.66 -6.78 3.13
N LEU A 39 -3.33 -6.85 3.12
CA LEU A 39 -2.59 -7.27 1.93
C LEU A 39 -2.88 -8.73 1.56
N ASP A 40 -2.96 -9.62 2.56
CA ASP A 40 -3.34 -11.02 2.36
C ASP A 40 -4.78 -11.15 1.85
N ARG A 41 -5.71 -10.33 2.35
CA ARG A 41 -7.11 -10.28 1.88
C ARG A 41 -7.19 -9.85 0.42
N VAL A 42 -6.44 -8.82 0.02
CA VAL A 42 -6.39 -8.37 -1.37
C VAL A 42 -5.77 -9.46 -2.25
N LEU A 43 -4.63 -10.04 -1.84
CA LEU A 43 -3.95 -11.10 -2.58
C LEU A 43 -4.87 -12.31 -2.80
N ALA A 44 -5.59 -12.75 -1.77
CA ALA A 44 -6.51 -13.88 -1.84
C ALA A 44 -7.73 -13.61 -2.74
N GLY A 45 -8.09 -12.33 -2.93
CA GLY A 45 -9.18 -11.92 -3.82
C GLY A 45 -8.79 -11.80 -5.29
N LEU A 46 -7.50 -11.96 -5.64
CA LEU A 46 -7.05 -11.86 -7.03
C LEU A 46 -7.43 -13.10 -7.84
N ALA A 47 -7.71 -12.87 -9.13
CA ALA A 47 -7.92 -13.95 -10.07
C ALA A 47 -6.65 -14.83 -10.17
N PRO A 48 -6.79 -16.16 -10.35
CA PRO A 48 -5.64 -17.05 -10.51
C PRO A 48 -4.66 -16.55 -11.58
N GLY A 49 -3.38 -16.46 -11.23
CA GLY A 49 -2.32 -16.00 -12.13
C GLY A 49 -2.24 -14.48 -12.32
N ARG A 50 -3.10 -13.68 -11.68
CA ARG A 50 -2.95 -12.22 -11.67
C ARG A 50 -1.91 -11.82 -10.64
N GLU A 51 -0.89 -11.09 -11.10
CA GLU A 51 0.17 -10.57 -10.24
C GLU A 51 -0.34 -9.39 -9.40
N MET A 52 0.21 -9.27 -8.18
CA MET A 52 0.02 -8.13 -7.30
C MET A 52 1.30 -7.31 -7.27
N VAL A 53 1.17 -5.99 -7.34
CA VAL A 53 2.27 -5.05 -7.13
C VAL A 53 1.90 -4.12 -5.99
N VAL A 54 2.72 -4.07 -4.95
CA VAL A 54 2.49 -3.16 -3.82
C VAL A 54 3.33 -1.91 -4.00
N VAL A 55 2.67 -0.76 -4.11
CA VAL A 55 3.29 0.56 -4.21
C VAL A 55 3.26 1.20 -2.82
N HIS A 56 4.43 1.47 -2.24
CA HIS A 56 4.53 1.95 -0.86
C HIS A 56 5.63 3.02 -0.68
N GLY A 57 5.47 3.84 0.36
CA GLY A 57 6.49 4.78 0.83
C GLY A 57 7.51 4.13 1.78
N GLY A 58 8.17 4.94 2.63
CA GLY A 58 9.25 4.45 3.51
C GLY A 58 8.95 4.30 5.00
N ARG A 59 7.80 4.78 5.53
CA ARG A 59 7.49 4.77 6.98
C ARG A 59 6.06 4.39 7.31
N GLY A 60 5.80 4.13 8.59
CA GLY A 60 4.48 3.77 9.08
C GLY A 60 3.99 2.47 8.45
N PRO A 61 2.72 2.42 8.02
CA PRO A 61 2.13 1.27 7.35
C PRO A 61 2.90 0.85 6.09
N ALA A 62 3.54 1.80 5.39
CA ALA A 62 4.35 1.50 4.22
C ALA A 62 5.62 0.68 4.54
N MET A 63 6.19 0.85 5.74
CA MET A 63 7.31 0.04 6.20
C MET A 63 6.87 -1.41 6.43
N TRP A 64 5.70 -1.63 7.04
CA TRP A 64 5.15 -2.98 7.21
C TRP A 64 4.79 -3.61 5.86
N ALA A 65 4.25 -2.84 4.92
CA ALA A 65 4.00 -3.31 3.56
C ALA A 65 5.30 -3.76 2.87
N HIS A 66 6.40 -3.01 3.03
CA HIS A 66 7.72 -3.42 2.53
C HIS A 66 8.13 -4.79 3.07
N TYR A 67 8.04 -4.99 4.39
CA TYR A 67 8.39 -6.27 5.01
C TYR A 67 7.49 -7.43 4.56
N TRP A 68 6.19 -7.17 4.38
CA TRP A 68 5.25 -8.15 3.85
C TRP A 68 5.63 -8.56 2.42
N VAL A 69 5.92 -7.59 1.54
CA VAL A 69 6.37 -7.82 0.15
C VAL A 69 7.60 -8.71 0.13
N CYS A 70 8.62 -8.36 0.91
CA CYS A 70 9.86 -9.13 1.03
C CYS A 70 9.60 -10.56 1.54
N GLY A 71 8.72 -10.72 2.52
CA GLY A 71 8.38 -12.03 3.10
C GLY A 71 7.56 -12.93 2.15
N LYS A 72 6.62 -12.37 1.39
CA LYS A 72 5.73 -13.11 0.48
C LYS A 72 6.30 -13.28 -0.93
N ARG A 73 7.43 -12.64 -1.23
CA ARG A 73 8.04 -12.57 -2.58
C ARG A 73 7.07 -12.00 -3.63
N VAL A 74 6.20 -11.08 -3.20
CA VAL A 74 5.35 -10.28 -4.10
C VAL A 74 6.19 -9.13 -4.66
N GLN A 75 5.86 -8.61 -5.83
CA GLN A 75 6.57 -7.46 -6.38
C GLN A 75 6.24 -6.19 -5.59
N GLY A 76 7.28 -5.50 -5.11
CA GLY A 76 7.15 -4.21 -4.44
C GLY A 76 7.75 -3.08 -5.27
N VAL A 77 7.07 -1.95 -5.32
CA VAL A 77 7.60 -0.70 -5.85
C VAL A 77 7.67 0.31 -4.72
N GLN A 78 8.87 0.50 -4.19
CA GLN A 78 9.13 1.55 -3.21
C GLN A 78 9.39 2.87 -3.95
N VAL A 79 8.49 3.85 -3.80
CA VAL A 79 8.57 5.12 -4.54
C VAL A 79 9.43 6.17 -3.82
N SER A 80 9.76 5.96 -2.56
CA SER A 80 10.75 6.75 -1.81
C SER A 80 11.29 5.99 -0.59
N GLN A 81 12.60 6.07 -0.36
CA GLN A 81 13.22 5.77 0.94
C GLN A 81 13.23 6.99 1.87
N ASP A 82 13.16 8.19 1.29
CA ASP A 82 13.32 9.45 2.00
C ASP A 82 11.99 10.01 2.50
N ILE A 83 11.98 10.26 3.80
CA ILE A 83 10.91 10.85 4.61
C ILE A 83 10.64 12.33 4.36
N HIS A 84 11.57 13.01 3.69
CA HIS A 84 11.51 14.45 3.51
C HIS A 84 11.00 14.88 2.14
N LEU A 85 10.54 13.95 1.30
CA LEU A 85 9.89 14.30 0.03
C LEU A 85 8.48 14.81 0.31
N ARG A 86 8.46 16.07 0.75
CA ARG A 86 7.31 16.95 0.89
C ARG A 86 6.65 17.28 -0.45
N ASP A 87 7.27 16.93 -1.59
CA ASP A 87 6.73 17.21 -2.92
C ASP A 87 6.87 16.02 -3.89
N GLY A 88 5.73 15.44 -4.28
CA GLY A 88 5.62 14.63 -5.51
C GLY A 88 5.69 13.11 -5.35
N ALA A 89 6.14 12.55 -4.23
CA ALA A 89 6.26 11.09 -4.10
C ALA A 89 4.89 10.41 -4.18
N LEU A 90 3.91 11.00 -3.51
CA LEU A 90 2.55 10.53 -3.49
C LEU A 90 1.84 10.76 -4.84
N GLU A 91 2.08 11.90 -5.47
CA GLU A 91 1.60 12.22 -6.81
C GLU A 91 2.18 11.24 -7.84
N ARG A 92 3.44 10.80 -7.68
CA ARG A 92 4.04 9.73 -8.50
C ARG A 92 3.43 8.35 -8.23
N MET A 93 3.11 8.02 -6.98
CA MET A 93 2.43 6.76 -6.63
C MET A 93 1.03 6.70 -7.23
N VAL A 94 0.31 7.82 -7.18
CA VAL A 94 -1.02 7.98 -7.77
C VAL A 94 -0.95 7.99 -9.30
N ALA A 95 0.02 8.70 -9.89
CA ALA A 95 0.23 8.74 -11.34
C ALA A 95 0.68 7.40 -11.92
N ALA A 96 1.33 6.54 -11.13
CA ALA A 96 1.63 5.16 -11.53
C ALA A 96 0.36 4.31 -11.72
N GLY A 97 -0.79 4.80 -11.24
CA GLY A 97 -2.06 4.10 -11.21
C GLY A 97 -2.10 3.06 -10.10
N ALA A 98 -3.21 3.00 -9.38
CA ALA A 98 -3.50 1.93 -8.44
C ALA A 98 -4.94 1.46 -8.63
N ASP A 99 -5.16 0.15 -8.51
CA ASP A 99 -6.49 -0.43 -8.52
C ASP A 99 -7.21 -0.19 -7.17
N VAL A 100 -6.44 -0.06 -6.08
CA VAL A 100 -6.94 0.28 -4.75
C VAL A 100 -5.87 0.99 -3.91
N CYS A 101 -6.31 1.89 -3.03
CA CYS A 101 -5.49 2.46 -1.97
C CYS A 101 -5.96 1.98 -0.59
N LEU A 102 -5.09 1.28 0.13
CA LEU A 102 -5.27 0.92 1.52
C LEU A 102 -4.77 2.06 2.41
N VAL A 103 -5.69 2.65 3.17
CA VAL A 103 -5.42 3.81 4.02
C VAL A 103 -5.50 3.39 5.48
N PHE A 104 -4.34 3.23 6.10
CA PHE A 104 -4.18 2.87 7.51
C PHE A 104 -4.11 4.14 8.36
N THR A 105 -5.16 4.43 9.12
CA THR A 105 -5.34 5.72 9.79
C THR A 105 -6.21 5.57 11.03
N ARG A 106 -5.91 6.33 12.09
CA ARG A 106 -6.80 6.44 13.25
C ARG A 106 -7.82 7.60 13.10
N ASP A 107 -7.49 8.60 12.28
CA ASP A 107 -8.18 9.90 12.26
C ASP A 107 -8.67 10.34 10.86
N GLY A 108 -8.84 9.40 9.90
CA GLY A 108 -9.55 9.68 8.64
C GLY A 108 -8.70 9.95 7.40
N GLY A 109 -7.41 9.57 7.39
CA GLY A 109 -6.68 9.27 6.14
C GLY A 109 -5.69 10.31 5.62
N GLY A 110 -5.70 11.52 6.17
CA GLY A 110 -4.73 12.59 5.87
C GLY A 110 -4.59 12.94 4.38
N ARG A 111 -3.53 13.67 4.04
CA ARG A 111 -3.22 14.15 2.67
C ARG A 111 -3.15 13.01 1.62
N THR A 112 -2.81 11.80 2.06
CA THR A 112 -2.71 10.63 1.17
C THR A 112 -4.05 10.11 0.68
N ALA A 113 -5.03 10.00 1.56
CA ALA A 113 -6.38 9.62 1.17
C ALA A 113 -7.01 10.67 0.24
N GLU A 114 -6.78 11.96 0.51
CA GLU A 114 -7.29 13.04 -0.33
C GLU A 114 -6.73 12.99 -1.76
N LEU A 115 -5.43 12.76 -1.93
CA LEU A 115 -4.80 12.68 -3.25
C LEU A 115 -5.21 11.42 -4.02
N ALA A 116 -5.31 10.28 -3.36
CA ALA A 116 -5.83 9.06 -3.99
C ALA A 116 -7.30 9.22 -4.42
N LYS A 117 -8.13 9.85 -3.58
CA LYS A 117 -9.52 10.20 -3.92
C LYS A 117 -9.60 11.16 -5.12
N ALA A 118 -8.77 12.21 -5.14
CA ALA A 118 -8.74 13.20 -6.22
C ALA A 118 -8.37 12.57 -7.57
N ALA A 119 -7.57 11.50 -7.57
CA ALA A 119 -7.21 10.74 -8.76
C ALA A 119 -8.18 9.61 -9.12
N GLY A 120 -9.31 9.49 -8.41
CA GLY A 120 -10.31 8.44 -8.67
C GLY A 120 -9.89 7.04 -8.24
N ILE A 121 -8.86 6.91 -7.39
CA ILE A 121 -8.43 5.61 -6.87
C ILE A 121 -9.38 5.20 -5.73
N PRO A 122 -9.97 3.98 -5.78
CA PRO A 122 -10.81 3.48 -4.69
C PRO A 122 -10.05 3.42 -3.37
N LEU A 123 -10.67 3.90 -2.29
CA LEU A 123 -10.09 3.91 -0.94
C LEU A 123 -10.69 2.79 -0.08
N SER A 124 -9.83 2.09 0.65
CA SER A 124 -10.21 1.19 1.75
C SER A 124 -9.55 1.65 3.04
N PHE A 125 -10.35 2.19 3.96
CA PHE A 125 -9.87 2.65 5.26
C PHE A 125 -9.72 1.47 6.22
N VAL A 126 -8.61 1.45 6.95
CA VAL A 126 -8.28 0.47 7.97
C VAL A 126 -7.97 1.24 9.25
N VAL A 127 -8.78 1.00 10.29
CA VAL A 127 -8.77 1.75 11.55
C VAL A 127 -8.23 0.89 12.68
#